data_AF-A0A417HR57-F1
#
_entry.id   AF-A0A417HR57-F1
#
_cell.length_a   1.000
_cell.length_b   1.000
_cell.length_c   1.000
_cell.angle_alpha   90.00
_cell.angle_beta   90.00
_cell.angle_gamma   90.00
#
_symmetry.space_group_name_H-M   'P 1'
#
loop_
_entity.id
_entity.type
_entity.pdbx_description
1 polymer ?
#
loop_
_entity_poly.entity_id
_entity_poly.type
_entity_poly.pdbx_seq_one_letter_code
_entity_poly.pdbx_strand_id
1 'polypeptide(L)'
;MEEATRPYLRDRKLDIPLRNKDDSVALILEWFLHGINEVEVPDRIDGQLEDEQYNRALYETLGWQEERHFDVVSSFWSVFACAVIVEVHENVYPCSRRYYTFPDYVKYPTPWISGGKMGSGKGKDRNPSFEEKYFSNEYPAIRKVVDGTVAAYPKLKELAALTHSVANFSPCPAYPFNGAKGTSPRVHDFLPLFADFIEARGTPAAPERGQSWKNWLIRNRERLFLESYYEVYTASDGSEHIRGIPFFDGQSLTHPLPQTKEEVTACLDEMVRRIYDRAEKMSDFASLKR
;
A
#
# COMPACT_ATOMS: atom_id res chain seq x y z
N MET A 1 27.84 19.80 -21.11
CA MET A 1 27.93 18.48 -20.47
C MET A 1 26.59 18.28 -19.79
N GLU A 2 25.73 17.51 -20.43
CA GLU A 2 24.37 17.26 -19.97
C GLU A 2 24.38 16.38 -18.73
N GLU A 3 23.61 16.82 -17.76
CA GLU A 3 23.35 16.17 -16.50
C GLU A 3 22.52 14.91 -16.79
N ALA A 4 23.14 13.74 -16.61
CA ALA A 4 22.50 12.44 -16.79
C ALA A 4 21.52 12.19 -15.64
N THR A 5 20.34 12.81 -15.70
CA THR A 5 19.28 12.66 -14.72
C THR A 5 18.51 11.35 -14.97
N ARG A 6 18.51 10.51 -13.92
CA ARG A 6 17.59 9.40 -13.62
C ARG A 6 17.71 8.09 -14.42
N PRO A 7 18.66 7.21 -14.05
CA PRO A 7 18.70 5.81 -14.50
C PRO A 7 17.61 4.89 -13.93
N TYR A 8 16.69 5.37 -13.08
CA TYR A 8 15.73 4.52 -12.34
C TYR A 8 14.30 4.50 -12.88
N LEU A 9 13.91 5.49 -13.70
CA LEU A 9 12.72 5.40 -14.57
C LEU A 9 12.97 4.49 -15.79
N ARG A 10 14.10 3.76 -15.78
CA ARG A 10 14.48 2.84 -16.84
C ARG A 10 13.64 1.58 -16.70
N ASP A 11 12.86 1.37 -17.75
CA ASP A 11 12.00 0.24 -18.06
C ASP A 11 12.37 -1.07 -17.32
N ARG A 12 11.72 -1.34 -16.17
CA ARG A 12 11.85 -2.62 -15.45
C ARG A 12 10.88 -3.70 -15.95
N LYS A 13 10.26 -3.51 -17.12
CA LYS A 13 9.45 -4.52 -17.84
C LYS A 13 10.12 -5.90 -17.98
N LEU A 14 11.45 -5.96 -17.87
CA LEU A 14 12.21 -7.21 -18.02
C LEU A 14 12.41 -8.00 -16.72
N ASP A 15 12.13 -7.39 -15.56
CA ASP A 15 12.48 -7.97 -14.25
C ASP A 15 11.27 -8.47 -13.45
N ILE A 16 10.04 -8.15 -13.86
CA ILE A 16 8.83 -8.68 -13.23
C ILE A 16 8.49 -10.02 -13.89
N PRO A 17 8.51 -11.14 -13.17
CA PRO A 17 8.04 -12.42 -13.71
C PRO A 17 6.53 -12.37 -13.84
N LEU A 18 6.04 -11.88 -14.99
CA LEU A 18 4.62 -11.90 -15.35
C LEU A 18 4.15 -13.36 -15.38
N ARG A 19 3.36 -13.75 -14.39
CA ARG A 19 2.61 -15.00 -14.44
C ARG A 19 1.46 -14.78 -15.41
N ASN A 20 1.60 -15.34 -16.61
CA ASN A 20 0.65 -15.33 -17.73
C ASN A 20 0.81 -14.16 -18.72
N LYS A 21 0.89 -14.53 -20.00
CA LYS A 21 1.14 -13.67 -21.16
C LYS A 21 -0.16 -13.05 -21.68
N ASP A 22 -0.94 -12.38 -20.83
CA ASP A 22 -2.09 -11.58 -21.29
C ASP A 22 -1.80 -10.09 -21.10
N ASP A 23 -1.74 -9.36 -22.22
CA ASP A 23 -1.42 -7.93 -22.31
C ASP A 23 -2.33 -7.04 -21.43
N SER A 24 -3.50 -7.53 -21.00
CA SER A 24 -4.45 -6.78 -20.16
C SER A 24 -4.07 -6.74 -18.66
N VAL A 25 -3.45 -7.79 -18.13
CA VAL A 25 -2.93 -7.80 -16.75
C VAL A 25 -1.69 -6.91 -16.66
N ALA A 26 -0.83 -6.98 -17.69
CA ALA A 26 0.28 -6.05 -17.84
C ALA A 26 -0.23 -4.60 -17.82
N LEU A 27 -1.25 -4.24 -18.61
CA LEU A 27 -1.82 -2.88 -18.60
C LEU A 27 -2.33 -2.39 -17.23
N ILE A 28 -2.91 -3.24 -16.38
CA ILE A 28 -3.42 -2.84 -15.05
C ILE A 28 -2.29 -2.66 -14.03
N LEU A 29 -1.20 -3.41 -14.22
CA LEU A 29 0.02 -3.31 -13.43
C LEU A 29 0.98 -2.21 -13.96
N GLU A 30 0.90 -1.88 -15.26
CA GLU A 30 1.80 -1.00 -16.01
C GLU A 30 1.24 0.38 -16.34
N TRP A 31 -0.07 0.65 -16.17
CA TRP A 31 -0.72 1.85 -16.75
C TRP A 31 -0.03 3.18 -16.39
N PHE A 32 0.66 3.23 -15.25
CA PHE A 32 1.41 4.41 -14.85
C PHE A 32 2.46 4.85 -15.89
N LEU A 33 2.97 3.97 -16.76
CA LEU A 33 3.97 4.33 -17.78
C LEU A 33 3.38 4.65 -19.17
N HIS A 34 2.16 4.22 -19.49
CA HIS A 34 1.57 4.47 -20.82
C HIS A 34 1.03 5.89 -20.99
N GLY A 35 0.54 6.53 -19.91
CA GLY A 35 0.11 7.94 -19.96
C GLY A 35 1.23 8.97 -20.00
N ILE A 36 2.47 8.56 -19.72
CA ILE A 36 3.65 9.44 -19.60
C ILE A 36 4.57 9.34 -20.85
N ASN A 37 4.28 8.42 -21.77
CA ASN A 37 5.06 8.27 -23.00
C ASN A 37 4.53 9.11 -24.18
N GLU A 38 3.32 9.66 -24.09
CA GLU A 38 2.75 10.52 -25.15
C GLU A 38 2.56 11.99 -24.75
N VAL A 39 2.78 12.31 -23.47
CA VAL A 39 2.80 13.68 -22.95
C VAL A 39 4.08 13.80 -22.15
N GLU A 40 4.90 14.83 -22.42
CA GLU A 40 6.06 15.20 -21.63
C GLU A 40 5.82 14.86 -20.15
N VAL A 41 6.65 13.97 -19.57
CA VAL A 41 6.60 13.69 -18.14
C VAL A 41 6.63 15.06 -17.45
N PRO A 42 5.55 15.51 -16.79
CA PRO A 42 5.61 16.81 -16.13
C PRO A 42 6.78 16.75 -15.16
N ASP A 43 7.64 17.77 -15.13
CA ASP A 43 8.78 17.84 -14.22
C ASP A 43 8.38 17.62 -12.74
N ARG A 44 7.08 17.74 -12.45
CA ARG A 44 6.42 17.42 -11.18
C ARG A 44 5.05 16.80 -11.39
N ILE A 45 4.78 15.72 -10.67
CA ILE A 45 3.42 15.20 -10.46
C ILE A 45 2.64 16.23 -9.64
N ASP A 46 1.47 16.59 -10.14
CA ASP A 46 0.49 17.38 -9.39
C ASP A 46 -0.51 16.42 -8.71
N GLY A 47 -0.73 16.53 -7.40
CA GLY A 47 -1.64 15.63 -6.67
C GLY A 47 -1.07 14.24 -6.34
N GLN A 48 -1.95 13.24 -6.22
CA GLN A 48 -1.63 11.84 -5.88
C GLN A 48 -1.80 10.92 -7.09
N LEU A 49 -1.11 9.78 -7.12
CA LEU A 49 -1.07 8.91 -8.31
C LEU A 49 -2.35 8.12 -8.53
N GLU A 50 -3.11 7.93 -7.46
CA GLU A 50 -4.43 7.33 -7.46
C GLU A 50 -5.51 8.27 -8.01
N ASP A 51 -5.19 9.55 -8.27
CA ASP A 51 -6.14 10.53 -8.79
C ASP A 51 -6.63 10.17 -10.20
N GLU A 52 -7.88 10.52 -10.49
CA GLU A 52 -8.57 10.25 -11.76
C GLU A 52 -7.77 10.76 -12.98
N GLN A 53 -7.08 11.89 -12.86
CA GLN A 53 -6.31 12.49 -13.95
C GLN A 53 -5.24 11.54 -14.53
N TYR A 54 -4.74 10.60 -13.73
CA TYR A 54 -3.73 9.64 -14.14
C TYR A 54 -4.32 8.30 -14.62
N ASN A 55 -5.57 7.98 -14.25
CA ASN A 55 -6.15 6.64 -14.40
C ASN A 55 -7.54 6.61 -15.08
N ARG A 56 -8.01 7.75 -15.61
CA ARG A 56 -9.38 7.94 -16.13
C ARG A 56 -9.91 6.81 -17.00
N ALA A 57 -9.20 6.43 -18.07
CA ALA A 57 -9.66 5.41 -19.01
C ALA A 57 -9.88 4.04 -18.34
N LEU A 58 -8.99 3.67 -17.42
CA LEU A 58 -9.13 2.43 -16.66
C LEU A 58 -10.25 2.54 -15.62
N TYR A 59 -10.41 3.69 -14.97
CA TYR A 59 -11.52 3.94 -14.05
C TYR A 59 -12.87 3.89 -14.76
N GLU A 60 -13.00 4.42 -15.98
CA GLU A 60 -14.22 4.29 -16.79
C GLU A 60 -14.53 2.81 -17.10
N THR A 61 -13.52 2.04 -17.47
CA THR A 61 -13.66 0.59 -17.73
C THR A 61 -14.13 -0.15 -16.47
N LEU A 62 -13.52 0.15 -15.32
CA LEU A 62 -13.85 -0.44 -14.02
C LEU A 62 -15.18 0.09 -13.43
N GLY A 63 -15.79 1.12 -14.00
CA GLY A 63 -17.01 1.74 -13.48
C GLY A 63 -16.78 2.61 -12.25
N TRP A 64 -15.61 3.24 -12.15
CA TRP A 64 -15.13 4.08 -11.05
C TRP A 64 -15.01 5.56 -11.45
N GLN A 65 -15.48 5.95 -12.63
CA GLN A 65 -15.37 7.32 -13.16
C GLN A 65 -16.07 8.40 -12.32
N GLU A 66 -17.05 8.03 -11.49
CA GLU A 66 -17.75 8.96 -10.59
C GLU A 66 -17.11 9.02 -9.19
N GLU A 67 -16.07 8.21 -8.94
CA GLU A 67 -15.39 8.15 -7.65
C GLU A 67 -14.45 9.33 -7.48
N ARG A 68 -14.49 9.96 -6.30
CA ARG A 68 -13.74 11.19 -6.02
C ARG A 68 -12.55 10.99 -5.08
N HIS A 69 -12.49 9.84 -4.43
CA HIS A 69 -11.52 9.55 -3.39
C HIS A 69 -10.97 8.16 -3.63
N PHE A 70 -9.65 8.08 -3.69
CA PHE A 70 -8.91 6.85 -3.84
C PHE A 70 -7.91 6.71 -2.71
N ASP A 71 -7.50 5.47 -2.45
CA ASP A 71 -6.43 5.15 -1.52
C ASP A 71 -5.68 3.91 -1.99
N VAL A 72 -4.48 3.73 -1.46
CA VAL A 72 -3.74 2.48 -1.58
C VAL A 72 -4.35 1.42 -0.66
N VAL A 73 -4.57 0.23 -1.22
CA VAL A 73 -5.12 -0.91 -0.48
C VAL A 73 -4.04 -1.56 0.39
N SER A 74 -2.86 -1.78 -0.20
CA SER A 74 -1.71 -2.42 0.45
C SER A 74 -0.55 -1.43 0.52
N SER A 75 -0.29 -0.89 1.70
CA SER A 75 0.71 0.16 1.93
C SER A 75 2.12 -0.41 2.06
N PHE A 76 3.04 0.01 1.18
CA PHE A 76 4.44 -0.44 1.21
C PHE A 76 5.18 -0.03 2.48
N TRP A 77 4.95 1.20 2.96
CA TRP A 77 5.78 1.79 4.02
C TRP A 77 5.73 1.00 5.32
N SER A 78 4.55 0.52 5.72
CA SER A 78 4.38 -0.21 6.99
C SER A 78 5.21 -1.49 7.03
N VAL A 79 5.12 -2.32 5.99
CA VAL A 79 5.84 -3.61 5.93
C VAL A 79 7.34 -3.40 5.69
N PHE A 80 7.72 -2.42 4.87
CA PHE A 80 9.12 -2.04 4.70
C PHE A 80 9.77 -1.63 6.03
N ALA A 81 9.10 -0.79 6.82
CA ALA A 81 9.62 -0.38 8.12
C ALA A 81 9.80 -1.57 9.07
N CYS A 82 8.86 -2.54 9.06
CA CYS A 82 8.99 -3.77 9.85
C CYS A 82 10.17 -4.61 9.38
N ALA A 83 10.33 -4.81 8.06
CA ALA A 83 11.44 -5.55 7.47
C ALA A 83 12.79 -4.96 7.90
N VAL A 84 12.94 -3.63 7.82
CA VAL A 84 14.16 -2.97 8.27
C VAL A 84 14.39 -3.25 9.76
N ILE A 85 13.39 -3.00 10.61
CA ILE A 85 13.48 -3.22 12.06
C ILE A 85 13.94 -4.64 12.40
N VAL A 86 13.40 -5.65 11.71
CA VAL A 86 13.74 -7.05 11.91
C VAL A 86 15.20 -7.34 11.50
N GLU A 87 15.71 -6.78 10.40
CA GLU A 87 17.11 -7.00 9.99
C GLU A 87 18.13 -6.23 10.82
N VAL A 88 17.85 -4.96 11.13
CA VAL A 88 18.79 -4.15 11.94
C VAL A 88 18.75 -4.50 13.43
N HIS A 89 17.75 -5.28 13.88
CA HIS A 89 17.75 -5.89 15.22
C HIS A 89 18.96 -6.75 15.51
N GLU A 90 19.65 -7.22 14.46
CA GLU A 90 20.84 -8.02 14.62
C GLU A 90 22.15 -7.20 14.57
N ASN A 91 22.22 -5.92 14.11
CA ASN A 91 23.47 -5.12 14.16
C ASN A 91 23.39 -3.60 13.79
N VAL A 92 24.29 -2.82 14.42
CA VAL A 92 24.91 -1.50 14.08
C VAL A 92 24.24 -0.16 14.45
N TYR A 93 22.92 0.00 14.55
CA TYR A 93 22.34 1.33 14.87
C TYR A 93 22.05 1.49 16.37
N PRO A 94 22.17 2.71 16.95
CA PRO A 94 21.81 2.91 18.35
C PRO A 94 20.32 2.62 18.55
N CYS A 95 20.03 1.43 19.08
CA CYS A 95 18.76 1.12 19.70
C CYS A 95 18.67 1.99 20.95
N SER A 96 17.95 3.10 20.87
CA SER A 96 17.48 3.69 22.11
C SER A 96 16.43 2.75 22.70
N ARG A 97 16.15 2.88 24.00
CA ARG A 97 15.07 2.16 24.71
C ARG A 97 13.66 2.33 24.09
N ARG A 98 13.54 3.03 22.96
CA ARG A 98 12.30 3.51 22.34
C ARG A 98 12.29 3.58 20.79
N TYR A 99 13.40 3.34 20.04
CA TYR A 99 13.43 3.55 18.56
C TYR A 99 14.56 2.80 17.82
N TYR A 100 14.38 2.62 16.50
CA TYR A 100 15.42 2.87 15.49
C TYR A 100 15.27 4.31 14.98
N THR A 101 16.23 5.17 15.29
CA THR A 101 16.30 6.51 14.68
C THR A 101 17.13 6.36 13.41
N PHE A 102 16.51 6.41 12.24
CA PHE A 102 17.27 6.56 11.00
C PHE A 102 17.75 8.03 10.93
N PRO A 103 19.07 8.31 11.04
CA PRO A 103 19.59 9.67 11.22
C PRO A 103 19.22 10.62 10.07
N ASP A 104 18.90 10.12 8.88
CA ASP A 104 18.63 10.96 7.71
C ASP A 104 17.26 10.73 7.04
N TYR A 105 16.34 9.95 7.64
CA TYR A 105 14.98 9.85 7.09
C TYR A 105 14.18 11.12 7.38
N VAL A 106 13.99 11.92 6.33
CA VAL A 106 13.06 13.04 6.33
C VAL A 106 11.63 12.48 6.41
N LYS A 107 11.11 12.44 7.65
CA LYS A 107 9.69 12.55 8.06
C LYS A 107 8.72 11.59 7.36
N TYR A 108 8.46 10.45 8.00
CA TYR A 108 7.23 9.67 7.80
C TYR A 108 6.68 9.20 9.15
N PRO A 109 5.34 9.18 9.35
CA PRO A 109 4.74 8.47 10.46
C PRO A 109 4.97 6.98 10.27
N THR A 110 5.91 6.43 11.05
CA THR A 110 6.10 4.99 11.18
C THR A 110 5.01 4.38 12.07
N PRO A 111 4.45 3.22 11.70
CA PRO A 111 3.62 2.41 12.56
C PRO A 111 4.23 2.26 13.96
N TRP A 112 3.44 2.53 15.01
CA TRP A 112 3.84 2.23 16.39
C TRP A 112 3.79 0.72 16.63
N ILE A 113 4.94 0.04 16.56
CA ILE A 113 5.13 -1.30 17.17
C ILE A 113 5.41 -1.08 18.66
N SER A 114 5.08 -2.04 19.53
CA SER A 114 5.48 -1.98 20.94
C SER A 114 7.01 -1.76 21.06
N GLY A 115 7.40 -0.54 21.44
CA GLY A 115 8.81 -0.09 21.42
C GLY A 115 9.23 0.89 20.31
N GLY A 116 8.33 1.37 19.45
CA GLY A 116 8.57 2.38 18.40
C GLY A 116 7.88 3.74 18.62
N LYS A 117 7.98 4.71 17.68
CA LYS A 117 7.17 5.97 17.63
C LYS A 117 6.47 6.16 16.30
N MET A 118 5.48 7.05 16.31
CA MET A 118 5.09 7.89 15.17
C MET A 118 6.12 9.01 14.93
N GLY A 119 6.65 9.11 13.71
CA GLY A 119 7.45 10.25 13.25
C GLY A 119 6.56 11.38 12.71
N SER A 120 6.83 12.62 13.11
CA SER A 120 6.24 13.81 12.45
C SER A 120 7.28 14.92 12.34
N GLY A 121 7.19 15.69 11.26
CA GLY A 121 7.89 16.97 11.18
C GLY A 121 7.64 17.70 9.87
N LYS A 122 8.08 18.97 9.80
CA LYS A 122 7.79 19.91 8.71
C LYS A 122 8.98 20.08 7.77
N GLY A 123 8.95 19.53 6.57
CA GLY A 123 9.97 19.73 5.52
C GLY A 123 9.44 20.64 4.41
N LYS A 124 10.32 21.40 3.74
CA LYS A 124 9.94 22.38 2.70
C LYS A 124 9.63 21.78 1.33
N ASP A 125 10.00 20.54 1.07
CA ASP A 125 9.76 19.89 -0.23
C ASP A 125 9.10 18.53 0.01
N ARG A 126 7.79 18.47 -0.20
CA ARG A 126 7.03 17.21 -0.24
C ARG A 126 7.36 16.53 -1.56
N ASN A 127 8.50 15.84 -1.64
CA ASN A 127 8.70 14.92 -2.75
C ASN A 127 7.72 13.74 -2.59
N PRO A 128 7.02 13.34 -3.66
CA PRO A 128 6.06 12.26 -3.63
C PRO A 128 6.70 10.94 -3.16
N SER A 129 5.87 10.05 -2.62
CA SER A 129 6.22 8.80 -1.93
C SER A 129 6.73 7.72 -2.89
N PHE A 130 7.72 8.04 -3.71
CA PHE A 130 8.30 7.13 -4.67
C PHE A 130 9.34 6.20 -4.05
N GLU A 131 9.49 5.04 -4.68
CA GLU A 131 10.60 4.10 -4.43
C GLU A 131 11.98 4.79 -4.49
N GLU A 132 12.09 5.81 -5.33
CA GLU A 132 13.30 6.62 -5.56
C GLU A 132 13.80 7.31 -4.28
N LYS A 133 12.91 7.66 -3.33
CA LYS A 133 13.31 8.19 -2.02
C LYS A 133 13.91 7.11 -1.11
N TYR A 134 13.44 5.87 -1.23
CA TYR A 134 13.92 4.75 -0.42
C TYR A 134 15.24 4.20 -0.95
N PHE A 135 15.48 4.28 -2.27
CA PHE A 135 16.69 3.77 -2.93
C PHE A 135 17.70 4.86 -3.36
N SER A 136 17.52 6.11 -2.92
CA SER A 136 18.37 7.25 -3.28
C SER A 136 19.83 7.07 -2.83
N ASN A 137 20.76 7.53 -3.67
CA ASN A 137 22.20 7.55 -3.39
C ASN A 137 22.61 8.71 -2.47
N GLU A 138 21.69 9.62 -2.16
CA GLU A 138 21.94 10.84 -1.38
C GLU A 138 22.40 10.55 0.05
N TYR A 139 22.08 9.36 0.58
CA TYR A 139 22.42 8.95 1.95
C TYR A 139 23.06 7.55 1.99
N PRO A 140 24.40 7.43 1.85
CA PRO A 140 25.08 6.14 1.74
C PRO A 140 24.87 5.17 2.91
N ALA A 141 24.73 5.69 4.14
CA ALA A 141 24.47 4.87 5.33
C ALA A 141 23.06 4.27 5.31
N ILE A 142 22.06 5.05 4.89
CA ILE A 142 20.70 4.56 4.67
C ILE A 142 20.69 3.51 3.57
N ARG A 143 21.40 3.79 2.46
CA ARG A 143 21.45 2.88 1.33
C ARG A 143 21.96 1.50 1.71
N LYS A 144 23.00 1.39 2.54
CA LYS A 144 23.48 0.09 3.02
C LYS A 144 22.41 -0.71 3.78
N VAL A 145 21.62 -0.04 4.62
CA VAL A 145 20.52 -0.68 5.37
C VAL A 145 19.40 -1.11 4.44
N VAL A 146 19.02 -0.23 3.52
CA VAL A 146 17.98 -0.51 2.53
C VAL A 146 18.41 -1.67 1.64
N ASP A 147 19.62 -1.63 1.08
CA ASP A 147 20.16 -2.69 0.22
C ASP A 147 20.26 -4.02 0.99
N GLY A 148 20.70 -4.00 2.25
CA GLY A 148 20.71 -5.19 3.10
C GLY A 148 19.31 -5.74 3.38
N THR A 149 18.36 -4.87 3.69
CA THR A 149 16.96 -5.26 3.93
C THR A 149 16.33 -5.86 2.69
N VAL A 150 16.60 -5.26 1.52
CA VAL A 150 16.07 -5.73 0.24
C VAL A 150 16.75 -7.02 -0.21
N ALA A 151 18.03 -7.23 0.13
CA ALA A 151 18.69 -8.50 -0.08
C ALA A 151 18.08 -9.62 0.78
N ALA A 152 17.70 -9.30 2.03
CA ALA A 152 17.01 -10.24 2.91
C ALA A 152 15.55 -10.49 2.50
N TYR A 153 14.86 -9.47 1.98
CA TYR A 153 13.48 -9.55 1.50
C TYR A 153 13.35 -9.04 0.05
N PRO A 154 13.72 -9.86 -0.96
CA PRO A 154 13.67 -9.44 -2.36
C PRO A 154 12.28 -8.98 -2.83
N LYS A 155 11.22 -9.54 -2.21
CA LYS A 155 9.81 -9.21 -2.47
C LYS A 155 9.47 -7.73 -2.22
N LEU A 156 10.27 -7.00 -1.44
CA LEU A 156 10.10 -5.55 -1.25
C LEU A 156 10.21 -4.78 -2.57
N LYS A 157 11.08 -5.22 -3.51
CA LYS A 157 11.19 -4.58 -4.83
C LYS A 157 9.91 -4.75 -5.63
N GLU A 158 9.33 -5.94 -5.56
CA GLU A 158 8.09 -6.25 -6.26
C GLU A 158 6.92 -5.44 -5.67
N LEU A 159 6.78 -5.42 -4.34
CA LEU A 159 5.75 -4.60 -3.70
C LEU A 159 5.93 -3.10 -3.98
N ALA A 160 7.16 -2.58 -3.98
CA ALA A 160 7.44 -1.19 -4.32
C ALA A 160 6.95 -0.82 -5.73
N ALA A 161 7.26 -1.68 -6.72
CA ALA A 161 6.80 -1.50 -8.09
C ALA A 161 5.27 -1.55 -8.21
N LEU A 162 4.62 -2.40 -7.42
CA LEU A 162 3.17 -2.57 -7.41
C LEU A 162 2.42 -1.49 -6.60
N THR A 163 3.12 -0.72 -5.75
CA THR A 163 2.51 0.18 -4.78
C THR A 163 1.59 1.20 -5.45
N HIS A 164 1.99 1.71 -6.61
CA HIS A 164 1.27 2.73 -7.37
C HIS A 164 0.62 2.17 -8.66
N SER A 165 0.17 0.92 -8.61
CA SER A 165 -0.61 0.30 -9.68
C SER A 165 -2.11 0.46 -9.42
N VAL A 166 -2.93 0.47 -10.48
CA VAL A 166 -4.40 0.47 -10.34
C VAL A 166 -4.90 -0.77 -9.60
N ALA A 167 -4.20 -1.90 -9.75
CA ALA A 167 -4.43 -3.10 -8.96
C ALA A 167 -4.26 -2.91 -7.44
N ASN A 168 -3.53 -1.87 -7.00
CA ASN A 168 -3.38 -1.51 -5.59
C ASN A 168 -4.15 -0.24 -5.20
N PHE A 169 -4.78 0.46 -6.15
CA PHE A 169 -5.66 1.60 -5.88
C PHE A 169 -7.11 1.17 -5.74
N SER A 170 -7.84 1.79 -4.82
CA SER A 170 -9.28 1.56 -4.68
C SER A 170 -10.00 2.86 -4.40
N PRO A 171 -11.18 3.08 -5.00
CA PRO A 171 -12.16 4.00 -4.45
C PRO A 171 -12.33 3.75 -2.95
N CYS A 172 -12.52 4.83 -2.20
CA CYS A 172 -12.69 4.77 -0.75
C CYS A 172 -13.76 5.78 -0.29
N PRO A 173 -14.32 5.61 0.93
CA PRO A 173 -15.18 6.63 1.51
C PRO A 173 -14.45 7.97 1.64
N ALA A 174 -15.24 9.06 1.66
CA ALA A 174 -14.71 10.40 1.85
C ALA A 174 -13.96 10.57 3.19
N TYR A 175 -13.23 11.67 3.30
CA TYR A 175 -12.57 12.09 4.53
C TYR A 175 -13.52 11.94 5.75
N PRO A 176 -13.09 11.34 6.87
CA PRO A 176 -11.69 11.04 7.23
C PRO A 176 -11.23 9.58 7.05
N PHE A 177 -11.80 8.79 6.12
CA PHE A 177 -11.49 7.34 6.00
C PHE A 177 -9.98 7.03 5.91
N ASN A 178 -9.28 7.58 4.91
CA ASN A 178 -7.85 7.30 4.68
C ASN A 178 -7.00 7.72 5.88
N GLY A 179 -7.30 8.87 6.47
CA GLY A 179 -6.64 9.34 7.68
C GLY A 179 -6.85 8.38 8.86
N ALA A 180 -8.06 7.85 9.04
CA ALA A 180 -8.37 6.90 10.10
C ALA A 180 -7.67 5.54 9.89
N LYS A 181 -7.61 5.04 8.65
CA LYS A 181 -6.89 3.81 8.29
C LYS A 181 -5.39 3.96 8.52
N GLY A 182 -4.79 5.05 8.02
CA GLY A 182 -3.35 5.28 8.07
C GLY A 182 -2.79 5.68 9.44
N THR A 183 -3.58 6.37 10.29
CA THR A 183 -3.08 6.86 11.59
C THR A 183 -3.42 5.98 12.77
N SER A 184 -4.27 4.96 12.59
CA SER A 184 -4.67 4.09 13.70
C SER A 184 -3.52 3.16 14.12
N PRO A 185 -3.11 3.19 15.41
CA PRO A 185 -2.00 2.37 15.93
C PRO A 185 -2.37 0.89 16.09
N ARG A 186 -3.56 0.47 15.67
CA ARG A 186 -3.99 -0.94 15.65
C ARG A 186 -4.19 -1.46 14.23
N VAL A 187 -4.02 -0.59 13.23
CA VAL A 187 -4.37 -0.84 11.83
C VAL A 187 -3.16 -0.63 10.94
N HIS A 188 -2.40 0.45 11.16
CA HIS A 188 -1.16 0.74 10.44
C HIS A 188 -1.29 0.67 8.92
N ASP A 189 -2.41 1.23 8.44
CA ASP A 189 -2.73 1.31 7.02
C ASP A 189 -3.12 -0.01 6.33
N PHE A 190 -3.27 -1.12 7.08
CA PHE A 190 -3.75 -2.39 6.54
C PHE A 190 -5.27 -2.44 6.45
N LEU A 191 -5.82 -2.56 5.23
CA LEU A 191 -7.26 -2.67 5.01
C LEU A 191 -7.93 -3.83 5.80
N PRO A 192 -7.36 -5.05 5.88
CA PRO A 192 -7.96 -6.13 6.67
C PRO A 192 -8.15 -5.75 8.14
N LEU A 193 -7.12 -5.15 8.76
CA LEU A 193 -7.22 -4.67 10.14
C LEU A 193 -8.20 -3.51 10.28
N PHE A 194 -8.35 -2.68 9.24
CA PHE A 194 -9.33 -1.60 9.29
C PHE A 194 -10.76 -2.13 9.26
N ALA A 195 -11.02 -3.21 8.51
CA ALA A 195 -12.30 -3.91 8.52
C ALA A 195 -12.62 -4.44 9.94
N ASP A 196 -11.67 -5.14 10.57
CA ASP A 196 -11.84 -5.62 11.96
C ASP A 196 -12.01 -4.46 12.95
N PHE A 197 -11.29 -3.37 12.75
CA PHE A 197 -11.39 -2.19 13.62
C PHE A 197 -12.77 -1.55 13.56
N ILE A 198 -13.34 -1.41 12.36
CA ILE A 198 -14.68 -0.88 12.15
C ILE A 198 -15.72 -1.83 12.76
N GLU A 199 -15.58 -3.14 12.51
CA GLU A 199 -16.49 -4.17 13.04
C GLU A 199 -16.53 -4.16 14.57
N ALA A 200 -15.36 -4.11 15.22
CA ALA A 200 -15.26 -4.28 16.66
C ALA A 200 -15.76 -3.07 17.48
N ARG A 201 -15.72 -1.84 16.92
CA ARG A 201 -15.89 -0.62 17.74
C ARG A 201 -16.66 0.53 17.10
N GLY A 202 -16.89 0.52 15.78
CA GLY A 202 -16.93 1.80 15.05
C GLY A 202 -15.67 2.63 15.34
N THR A 203 -15.51 3.83 14.81
CA THR A 203 -14.46 4.70 15.39
C THR A 203 -14.91 5.06 16.81
N PRO A 204 -14.10 4.87 17.89
CA PRO A 204 -14.57 5.11 19.27
C PRO A 204 -15.12 6.53 19.51
N ALA A 205 -14.71 7.48 18.67
CA ALA A 205 -15.16 8.86 18.69
C ALA A 205 -16.39 9.15 17.79
N ALA A 206 -16.78 8.24 16.89
CA ALA A 206 -17.93 8.38 15.99
C ALA A 206 -18.46 6.99 15.51
N PRO A 207 -19.33 6.33 16.31
CA PRO A 207 -19.89 5.01 15.98
C PRO A 207 -20.70 5.00 14.68
N GLU A 208 -21.54 6.02 14.45
CA GLU A 208 -22.36 6.15 13.23
C GLU A 208 -21.50 6.22 11.96
N ARG A 209 -20.33 6.88 12.06
CA ARG A 209 -19.37 6.94 10.95
C ARG A 209 -18.76 5.57 10.69
N GLY A 210 -18.39 4.84 11.74
CA GLY A 210 -17.94 3.46 11.61
C GLY A 210 -18.97 2.58 10.92
N GLN A 211 -20.24 2.68 11.31
CA GLN A 211 -21.32 1.92 10.66
C GLN A 211 -21.51 2.32 9.20
N SER A 212 -21.42 3.62 8.88
CA SER A 212 -21.48 4.09 7.50
C SER A 212 -20.35 3.50 6.64
N TRP A 213 -19.11 3.47 7.16
CA TRP A 213 -17.99 2.84 6.48
C TRP A 213 -18.15 1.33 6.33
N LYS A 214 -18.65 0.63 7.36
CA LYS A 214 -18.99 -0.80 7.28
C LYS A 214 -19.97 -1.08 6.15
N ASN A 215 -21.09 -0.36 6.14
CA ASN A 215 -22.13 -0.51 5.11
C ASN A 215 -21.58 -0.21 3.71
N TRP A 216 -20.71 0.80 3.60
CA TRP A 216 -20.06 1.13 2.33
C TRP A 216 -19.13 0.00 1.86
N LEU A 217 -18.29 -0.56 2.74
CA LEU A 217 -17.39 -1.66 2.41
C LEU A 217 -18.18 -2.90 1.95
N ILE A 218 -19.21 -3.29 2.71
CA ILE A 218 -20.09 -4.42 2.35
C ILE A 218 -20.65 -4.23 0.93
N ARG A 219 -21.25 -3.08 0.65
CA ARG A 219 -21.90 -2.80 -0.65
C ARG A 219 -20.94 -2.74 -1.83
N ASN A 220 -19.67 -2.41 -1.59
CA ASN A 220 -18.69 -2.16 -2.65
C ASN A 220 -17.66 -3.27 -2.80
N ARG A 221 -17.65 -4.29 -1.94
CA ARG A 221 -16.61 -5.33 -1.90
C ARG A 221 -16.30 -5.94 -3.27
N GLU A 222 -17.32 -6.41 -3.98
CA GLU A 222 -17.17 -7.06 -5.28
C GLU A 222 -16.83 -6.06 -6.39
N ARG A 223 -17.53 -4.90 -6.39
CA ARG A 223 -17.28 -3.81 -7.35
C ARG A 223 -15.83 -3.30 -7.31
N LEU A 224 -15.19 -3.41 -6.14
CA LEU A 224 -13.83 -2.93 -5.90
C LEU A 224 -12.78 -4.05 -5.85
N PHE A 225 -13.20 -5.30 -6.11
CA PHE A 225 -12.33 -6.49 -6.13
C PHE A 225 -11.58 -6.70 -4.80
N LEU A 226 -12.25 -6.48 -3.67
CA LEU A 226 -11.66 -6.52 -2.33
C LEU A 226 -11.88 -7.86 -1.61
N GLU A 227 -12.27 -8.90 -2.34
CA GLU A 227 -12.70 -10.16 -1.73
C GLU A 227 -11.59 -10.90 -1.01
N SER A 228 -10.34 -10.68 -1.41
CA SER A 228 -9.16 -11.25 -0.76
C SER A 228 -8.74 -10.50 0.50
N TYR A 229 -9.35 -9.35 0.83
CA TYR A 229 -8.95 -8.52 1.97
C TYR A 229 -9.86 -8.65 3.19
N TYR A 230 -11.15 -8.91 2.99
CA TYR A 230 -12.10 -9.15 4.07
C TYR A 230 -13.26 -10.02 3.59
N GLU A 231 -13.88 -10.71 4.53
CA GLU A 231 -15.11 -11.48 4.37
C GLU A 231 -16.33 -10.61 4.72
N VAL A 232 -17.47 -10.92 4.10
CA VAL A 232 -18.79 -10.41 4.49
C VAL A 232 -19.64 -11.62 4.85
N TYR A 233 -20.31 -11.59 5.99
CA TYR A 233 -21.19 -12.67 6.43
C TYR A 233 -22.41 -12.13 7.16
N THR A 234 -23.50 -12.90 7.15
CA THR A 234 -24.74 -12.56 7.84
C THR A 234 -24.86 -13.39 9.13
N ALA A 235 -25.10 -12.73 10.26
CA ALA A 235 -25.34 -13.39 11.53
C ALA A 235 -26.76 -13.99 11.59
N SER A 236 -27.03 -14.80 12.61
CA SER A 236 -28.33 -15.46 12.80
C SER A 236 -29.51 -14.50 12.97
N ASP A 237 -29.25 -13.25 13.38
CA ASP A 237 -30.25 -12.18 13.52
C ASP A 237 -30.47 -11.38 12.22
N GLY A 238 -29.83 -11.78 11.12
CA GLY A 238 -29.92 -11.12 9.82
C GLY A 238 -29.00 -9.91 9.65
N SER A 239 -28.20 -9.56 10.66
CA SER A 239 -27.25 -8.44 10.54
C SER A 239 -26.00 -8.83 9.74
N GLU A 240 -25.54 -7.92 8.89
CA GLU A 240 -24.33 -8.11 8.08
C GLU A 240 -23.07 -7.69 8.86
N HIS A 241 -22.00 -8.46 8.72
CA HIS A 241 -20.72 -8.29 9.40
C HIS A 241 -19.56 -8.39 8.43
N ILE A 242 -18.44 -7.75 8.78
CA ILE A 242 -17.18 -7.86 8.05
C ILE A 242 -16.09 -8.45 8.94
N ARG A 243 -15.14 -9.16 8.34
CA ARG A 243 -13.95 -9.69 9.01
C ARG A 243 -12.73 -9.57 8.10
N GLY A 244 -11.66 -8.96 8.59
CA GLY A 244 -10.39 -8.88 7.88
C GLY A 244 -9.79 -10.25 7.62
N ILE A 245 -9.24 -10.45 6.42
CA ILE A 245 -8.42 -11.62 6.09
C ILE A 245 -6.95 -11.23 6.35
N PRO A 246 -6.28 -11.81 7.35
CA PRO A 246 -4.95 -11.39 7.76
C PRO A 246 -3.89 -11.62 6.66
N PHE A 247 -2.83 -10.82 6.65
CA PHE A 247 -1.69 -10.97 5.73
C PHE A 247 -0.66 -12.00 6.20
N PHE A 248 -0.63 -12.32 7.49
CA PHE A 248 0.24 -13.32 8.08
C PHE A 248 -0.47 -13.95 9.29
N ASP A 249 -0.05 -15.16 9.66
CA ASP A 249 -0.65 -15.87 10.79
C ASP A 249 -0.52 -15.08 12.10
N GLY A 250 -1.64 -14.94 12.80
CA GLY A 250 -1.71 -14.20 14.05
C GLY A 250 -1.90 -12.68 13.91
N GLN A 251 -1.91 -12.12 12.69
CA GLN A 251 -2.20 -10.70 12.49
C GLN A 251 -3.58 -10.35 13.06
N SER A 252 -3.63 -9.32 13.92
CA SER A 252 -4.85 -8.87 14.59
C SER A 252 -4.71 -7.44 15.10
N LEU A 253 -5.80 -6.84 15.61
CA LEU A 253 -5.76 -5.51 16.21
C LEU A 253 -4.88 -5.40 17.48
N THR A 254 -4.39 -6.51 18.02
CA THR A 254 -3.44 -6.58 19.15
C THR A 254 -2.03 -7.01 18.72
N HIS A 255 -1.91 -7.61 17.53
CA HIS A 255 -0.65 -7.95 16.88
C HIS A 255 -0.71 -7.48 15.41
N PRO A 256 -0.66 -6.16 15.15
CA PRO A 256 -1.05 -5.64 13.85
C PRO A 256 0.08 -5.64 12.82
N LEU A 257 1.33 -5.70 13.27
CA LEU A 257 2.54 -5.57 12.44
C LEU A 257 3.37 -6.85 12.54
N PRO A 258 4.01 -7.28 11.44
CA PRO A 258 4.93 -8.40 11.50
C PRO A 258 6.17 -8.03 12.32
N GLN A 259 6.63 -8.96 13.16
CA GLN A 259 7.71 -8.79 14.13
C GLN A 259 8.86 -9.81 13.95
N THR A 260 8.67 -10.85 13.12
CA THR A 260 9.72 -11.84 12.78
C THR A 260 10.02 -11.86 11.28
N LYS A 261 11.13 -12.51 10.89
CA LYS A 261 11.49 -12.66 9.46
C LYS A 261 10.41 -13.43 8.70
N GLU A 262 9.85 -14.46 9.34
CA GLU A 262 8.78 -15.29 8.79
C GLU A 262 7.49 -14.49 8.61
N GLU A 263 7.10 -13.69 9.61
CA GLU A 263 5.91 -12.85 9.52
C GLU A 263 6.07 -11.75 8.46
N VAL A 264 7.26 -11.13 8.36
CA VAL A 264 7.54 -10.14 7.29
C VAL A 264 7.45 -10.80 5.92
N THR A 265 8.04 -11.98 5.75
CA THR A 265 8.01 -12.72 4.48
C THR A 265 6.58 -13.08 4.09
N ALA A 266 5.81 -13.66 5.01
CA ALA A 266 4.41 -14.02 4.78
C ALA A 266 3.56 -12.79 4.43
N CYS A 267 3.75 -11.68 5.17
CA CYS A 267 3.04 -10.43 4.91
C CYS A 267 3.33 -9.89 3.50
N LEU A 268 4.60 -9.87 3.09
CA LEU A 268 5.01 -9.43 1.75
C LEU A 268 4.45 -10.33 0.65
N ASP A 269 4.56 -11.64 0.81
CA ASP A 269 4.04 -12.61 -0.16
C ASP A 269 2.54 -12.44 -0.35
N GLU A 270 1.80 -12.26 0.75
CA GLU A 270 0.35 -12.14 0.70
C GLU A 270 -0.12 -10.79 0.16
N MET A 271 0.56 -9.68 0.51
CA MET A 271 0.29 -8.37 -0.10
C MET A 271 0.49 -8.41 -1.62
N VAL A 272 1.64 -8.94 -2.08
CA VAL A 272 1.93 -9.04 -3.51
C VAL A 272 0.95 -9.96 -4.22
N ARG A 273 0.68 -11.15 -3.66
CA ARG A 273 -0.27 -12.11 -4.23
C ARG A 273 -1.66 -11.49 -4.43
N ARG A 274 -2.17 -10.77 -3.42
CA ARG A 274 -3.50 -10.14 -3.51
C ARG A 274 -3.56 -9.01 -4.52
N ILE A 275 -2.47 -8.25 -4.72
CA ILE A 275 -2.41 -7.24 -5.78
C ILE A 275 -2.50 -7.92 -7.16
N TYR A 276 -1.77 -9.02 -7.39
CA TYR A 276 -1.89 -9.77 -8.65
C TYR A 276 -3.27 -10.39 -8.86
N ASP A 277 -3.83 -11.08 -7.86
CA ASP A 277 -5.19 -11.63 -7.95
C ASP A 277 -6.22 -10.52 -8.29
N ARG A 278 -6.04 -9.34 -7.71
CA ARG A 278 -6.89 -8.18 -7.97
C ARG A 278 -6.71 -7.67 -9.40
N ALA A 279 -5.48 -7.63 -9.90
CA ALA A 279 -5.19 -7.30 -11.29
C ALA A 279 -5.84 -8.28 -12.28
N GLU A 280 -5.76 -9.59 -12.01
CA GLU A 280 -6.40 -10.62 -12.83
C GLU A 280 -7.92 -10.44 -12.88
N LYS A 281 -8.58 -10.27 -11.73
CA LYS A 281 -10.04 -10.02 -11.68
C LYS A 281 -10.46 -8.75 -12.41
N MET A 282 -9.68 -7.68 -12.27
CA MET A 282 -9.92 -6.43 -12.99
C MET A 282 -9.78 -6.62 -14.50
N SER A 283 -8.78 -7.39 -14.94
CA SER A 283 -8.56 -7.73 -16.35
C SER A 283 -9.74 -8.53 -16.92
N ASP A 284 -10.20 -9.54 -16.20
CA ASP A 284 -11.35 -10.35 -16.60
C ASP A 284 -12.60 -9.49 -16.74
N PHE A 285 -12.86 -8.63 -15.76
CA PHE A 285 -13.99 -7.70 -15.79
C PHE A 285 -13.91 -6.71 -16.96
N ALA A 286 -12.72 -6.15 -17.21
CA ALA A 286 -12.49 -5.23 -18.32
C ALA A 286 -12.68 -5.91 -19.68
N SER A 287 -12.27 -7.16 -19.80
CA SER A 287 -12.39 -7.95 -21.04
C SER A 287 -13.84 -8.30 -21.36
N LEU A 288 -14.69 -8.52 -20.35
CA LEU A 288 -16.13 -8.76 -20.52
C LEU A 288 -16.91 -7.52 -21.00
N LYS A 289 -16.33 -6.32 -20.88
CA LYS A 289 -16.95 -5.05 -21.30
C LYS A 289 -16.52 -4.58 -22.69
N ARG A 290 -15.56 -5.25 -23.33
CA ARG A 290 -15.14 -4.99 -24.72
C ARG A 290 -16.06 -5.68 -25.70
#